data_AF-W1WN41-F1
#
_entry.id   AF-W1WN41-F1
#
_cell.length_a   1.000
_cell.length_b   1.000
_cell.length_c   1.000
_cell.angle_alpha   90.00
_cell.angle_beta   90.00
_cell.angle_gamma   90.00
#
_symmetry.space_group_name_H-M   'P 1'
#
loop_
_entity.id
_entity.type
_entity.pdbx_description
1 polymer ?
#
loop_
_entity_poly.entity_id
_entity_poly.type
_entity_poly.pdbx_seq_one_letter_code
_entity_poly.pdbx_strand_id
1 'polypeptide(L)' 'QPIQIVAGSQAGSKWMSDDLYDRASSQDKRYHIVEGANHMDLYDGKVYVAEAISVLAPFFEETL' A
#
# COMPACT_ATOMS: atom_id res chain seq x y z
N GLN A 1 1.04 14.77 7.26
CA GLN A 1 1.09 14.58 5.79
C GLN A 1 0.11 13.46 5.43
N PRO A 2 -0.47 13.45 4.23
CA PRO A 2 -1.20 12.31 3.72
C PRO A 2 -0.33 11.04 3.71
N ILE A 3 -0.92 9.85 3.89
CA ILE A 3 -0.22 8.56 3.83
C ILE A 3 -1.00 7.58 2.95
N GLN A 4 -0.31 6.90 2.03
CA GLN A 4 -0.83 5.76 1.28
C GLN A 4 -0.02 4.50 1.63
N ILE A 5 -0.72 3.44 2.06
CA ILE A 5 -0.14 2.13 2.33
C ILE A 5 -0.61 1.16 1.24
N VAL A 6 0.28 0.31 0.74
CA VAL A 6 -0.03 -0.81 -0.16
C VAL A 6 0.52 -2.08 0.45
N ALA A 7 -0.33 -3.11 0.62
CA ALA A 7 0.12 -4.41 1.14
C ALA A 7 -0.58 -5.56 0.40
N GLY A 8 0.10 -6.69 0.24
CA GLY A 8 -0.49 -7.89 -0.34
C GLY A 8 -1.40 -8.63 0.65
N SER A 9 -2.52 -9.19 0.20
CA SER A 9 -3.45 -9.91 1.09
C SER A 9 -2.87 -11.20 1.68
N GLN A 10 -1.83 -11.77 1.05
CA GLN A 10 -1.09 -12.94 1.55
C GLN A 10 0.27 -12.58 2.16
N ALA A 11 0.57 -11.29 2.34
CA ALA A 11 1.84 -10.87 2.90
C ALA A 11 1.90 -11.19 4.41
N GLY A 12 2.82 -12.07 4.81
CA GLY A 12 3.09 -12.33 6.24
C GLY A 12 3.55 -11.09 7.02
N SER A 13 3.99 -10.05 6.31
CA SER A 13 4.36 -8.75 6.86
C SER A 13 3.18 -7.78 7.01
N LYS A 14 1.97 -8.11 6.52
CA LYS A 14 0.82 -7.20 6.44
C LYS A 14 0.47 -6.56 7.79
N TRP A 15 0.65 -7.27 8.90
CA TRP A 15 0.37 -6.76 10.24
C TRP A 15 1.15 -5.47 10.60
N MET A 16 2.34 -5.26 10.03
CA MET A 16 3.09 -4.00 10.23
C MET A 16 2.45 -2.83 9.48
N SER A 17 1.85 -3.10 8.32
CA SER A 17 1.08 -2.13 7.56
C SER A 17 -0.23 -1.78 8.28
N ASP A 18 -0.87 -2.78 8.92
CA ASP A 18 -2.04 -2.56 9.77
C ASP A 18 -1.69 -1.68 10.98
N ASP A 19 -0.59 -1.98 11.69
CA ASP A 19 -0.10 -1.17 12.82
C ASP A 19 0.19 0.28 12.42
N LEU A 20 0.80 0.51 11.24
CA LEU A 20 1.04 1.84 10.70
C LEU A 20 -0.28 2.60 10.47
N TYR A 21 -1.26 1.96 9.85
CA TYR A 21 -2.55 2.59 9.56
C TYR A 21 -3.27 3.00 10.85
N ASP A 22 -3.27 2.15 11.87
CA ASP A 22 -3.95 2.42 13.14
C ASP A 22 -3.28 3.56 13.92
N ARG A 23 -1.95 3.61 13.93
CA ARG A 23 -1.17 4.56 14.74
C ARG A 23 -0.97 5.93 14.09
N ALA A 24 -1.01 6.01 12.76
CA ALA A 24 -0.80 7.27 12.07
C ALA A 24 -1.87 8.30 12.44
N SER A 25 -1.43 9.47 12.90
CA SER A 25 -2.30 10.64 13.18
C SER A 25 -2.76 11.38 11.91
N SER A 26 -2.32 10.92 10.73
CA SER A 26 -2.71 11.48 9.45
C SER A 26 -4.23 11.47 9.27
N GLN A 27 -4.79 12.62 8.90
CA GLN A 27 -6.23 12.77 8.64
C GLN A 27 -6.62 12.21 7.27
N ASP A 28 -5.72 12.30 6.29
CA ASP A 28 -5.79 11.57 5.03
C ASP A 28 -4.82 10.38 5.10
N LYS A 29 -5.35 9.21 5.48
CA LYS A 29 -4.63 7.94 5.44
C LYS A 29 -5.43 6.94 4.63
N ARG A 30 -4.78 6.33 3.64
CA ARG A 30 -5.36 5.43 2.65
C ARG A 30 -4.62 4.10 2.72
N TYR A 31 -5.34 2.99 2.53
CA TYR A 31 -4.77 1.66 2.62
C TYR A 31 -5.37 0.77 1.53
N HIS A 32 -4.53 0.36 0.58
CA HIS A 32 -4.89 -0.54 -0.51
C HIS A 32 -4.35 -1.94 -0.28
N ILE A 33 -5.19 -2.94 -0.51
CA ILE A 33 -4.82 -4.36 -0.45
C ILE A 33 -4.71 -4.92 -1.86
N VAL A 34 -3.54 -5.44 -2.20
CA VAL A 34 -3.28 -6.13 -3.47
C VAL A 34 -3.65 -7.60 -3.30
N GLU A 35 -4.76 -8.01 -3.91
CA GLU A 35 -5.29 -9.34 -3.71
C GLU A 35 -4.38 -10.44 -4.30
N GLY A 36 -4.11 -11.46 -3.49
CA GLY A 36 -3.29 -12.62 -3.86
C GLY A 36 -1.78 -12.41 -3.74
N ALA A 37 -1.29 -11.17 -3.59
CA ALA A 37 0.13 -10.90 -3.44
C ALA A 37 0.66 -11.25 -2.04
N ASN A 38 1.84 -11.86 -1.96
CA ASN A 38 2.65 -11.95 -0.75
C ASN A 38 3.63 -10.75 -0.64
N HIS A 39 4.55 -10.78 0.33
CA HIS A 39 5.51 -9.69 0.55
C HIS A 39 6.45 -9.45 -0.65
N MET A 40 7.01 -10.52 -1.22
CA MET A 40 8.00 -10.43 -2.29
C MET A 40 7.37 -10.15 -3.65
N ASP A 41 6.11 -10.56 -3.86
CA ASP A 41 5.40 -10.34 -5.12
C ASP A 41 5.29 -8.84 -5.48
N LEU A 42 5.25 -7.95 -4.47
CA LEU A 42 5.21 -6.50 -4.67
C LEU A 42 6.55 -5.89 -5.13
N TYR A 43 7.64 -6.66 -5.13
CA TYR A 43 8.96 -6.17 -5.55
C TYR A 43 9.12 -6.21 -7.07
N ASP A 44 8.64 -7.28 -7.72
CA ASP A 44 8.90 -7.53 -9.14
C ASP A 44 7.74 -8.21 -9.90
N GLY A 45 6.68 -8.62 -9.22
CA GLY A 45 5.49 -9.20 -9.83
C GLY A 45 4.80 -8.16 -10.70
N LYS A 46 5.03 -8.21 -12.02
CA LYS A 46 4.63 -7.15 -12.97
C LYS A 46 3.20 -6.64 -12.81
N VAL A 47 2.24 -7.55 -12.61
CA VAL A 47 0.82 -7.20 -12.42
C VAL A 47 0.59 -6.47 -11.09
N TYR A 48 1.26 -6.91 -10.02
CA TYR A 48 1.15 -6.33 -8.70
C TYR A 48 1.89 -5.00 -8.58
N VAL A 49 3.04 -4.86 -9.23
CA VAL A 49 3.74 -3.58 -9.36
C VAL A 49 2.89 -2.58 -10.13
N ALA A 50 2.28 -3.00 -11.25
CA ALA A 50 1.39 -2.13 -12.01
C ALA A 50 0.18 -1.67 -11.18
N GLU A 51 -0.41 -2.55 -10.38
CA GLU A 51 -1.49 -2.20 -9.44
C GLU A 51 -1.02 -1.26 -8.32
N ALA A 52 0.15 -1.51 -7.71
CA ALA A 52 0.69 -0.61 -6.71
C ALA A 52 0.92 0.81 -7.27
N ILE A 53 1.41 0.92 -8.51
CA ILE A 53 1.61 2.23 -9.18
C ILE A 53 0.29 2.90 -9.51
N SER A 54 -0.76 2.15 -9.90
CA SER A 54 -2.07 2.74 -10.21
C SER A 54 -2.73 3.41 -8.99
N VAL A 55 -2.31 3.03 -7.77
CA VAL A 55 -2.73 3.65 -6.51
C VAL A 55 -1.75 4.76 -6.07
N LEU A 56 -0.44 4.49 -6.13
CA LEU A 56 0.58 5.43 -5.64
C LEU A 56 0.70 6.69 -6.50
N ALA A 57 0.62 6.56 -7.83
CA ALA A 57 0.82 7.72 -8.71
C ALA A 57 -0.28 8.79 -8.54
N PRO A 58 -1.60 8.46 -8.56
CA PRO A 58 -2.63 9.45 -8.31
C PRO A 58 -2.57 10.04 -6.89
N PHE A 59 -2.26 9.21 -5.88
CA PHE A 59 -2.09 9.71 -4.51
C PHE A 59 -1.06 10.83 -4.43
N PHE A 60 0.11 10.65 -5.06
CA PHE A 60 1.16 11.68 -5.04
C PHE A 60 0.83 12.88 -5.93
N GLU A 61 0.16 12.69 -7.07
CA GLU A 61 -0.35 13.81 -7.88
C GLU A 61 -1.28 14.74 -7.07
N GLU A 62 -2.07 14.18 -6.14
CA GLU A 62 -2.99 14.94 -5.29
C GLU A 62 -2.34 15.58 -4.04
N THR A 63 -1.21 15.03 -3.56
CA THR A 63 -0.73 15.26 -2.19
C THR A 63 0.70 15.76 -2.05
N LEU A 64 1.47 15.83 -3.14
CA LEU A 64 2.78 16.50 -3.20
C LEU A 64 2.62 18.00 -3.51
#